data_AF-A0ABD7KQW4-F1
#
_entry.id   AF-A0ABD7KQW4-F1
#
_cell.length_a   1.000
_cell.length_b   1.000
_cell.length_c   1.000
_cell.angle_alpha   90.00
_cell.angle_beta   90.00
_cell.angle_gamma   90.00
#
_symmetry.space_group_name_H-M   'P 1'
#
loop_
_entity.id
_entity.type
_entity.pdbx_description
1 polymer ?
#
loop_
_entity_poly.entity_id
_entity_poly.type
_entity_poly.pdbx_seq_one_letter_code
_entity_poly.pdbx_strand_id
1 'polypeptide(L)'
;MNTLAGEIPPAWRLHMMKKMVIVALLASGLVACAHDQAQKEDSRLKEAYSACINTAEGSPEKIEACQSVLNVLKKEKAHEQFATQENVRVMDYQACIQARKTGNDQEVAKRCDKIWNEIRNNNK
;
A
#
# COMPACT_ATOMS: atom_id res chain seq x y z
N MET A 1 -45.96 -9.38 -41.67
CA MET A 1 -46.81 -9.86 -40.56
C MET A 1 -46.52 -11.34 -40.37
N ASN A 2 -46.47 -11.79 -39.11
CA ASN A 2 -46.38 -13.17 -38.58
C ASN A 2 -45.01 -13.54 -37.97
N THR A 3 -44.79 -13.32 -36.68
CA THR A 3 -45.06 -14.12 -35.45
C THR A 3 -43.91 -15.05 -35.03
N LEU A 4 -43.50 -14.87 -33.78
CA LEU A 4 -42.44 -15.52 -33.03
C LEU A 4 -42.77 -16.96 -32.64
N ALA A 5 -41.76 -17.85 -32.69
CA ALA A 5 -41.61 -19.03 -31.84
C ALA A 5 -40.11 -19.35 -31.83
N GLY A 6 -39.34 -19.20 -30.74
CA GLY A 6 -39.61 -19.75 -29.41
C GLY A 6 -38.72 -20.98 -29.25
N GLU A 7 -37.40 -20.77 -29.14
CA GLU A 7 -36.44 -21.84 -28.86
C GLU A 7 -36.74 -22.51 -27.51
N ILE A 8 -36.84 -23.83 -27.52
CA ILE A 8 -36.96 -24.68 -26.34
C ILE A 8 -35.54 -25.05 -25.89
N PRO A 9 -35.03 -24.55 -24.75
CA PRO A 9 -33.78 -25.06 -24.20
C PRO A 9 -33.97 -26.47 -23.59
N PRO A 10 -32.99 -27.38 -23.73
CA PRO A 10 -33.11 -28.76 -23.26
C PRO A 10 -33.18 -28.84 -21.71
N ALA A 11 -34.06 -29.72 -21.23
CA ALA A 11 -34.44 -29.93 -19.82
C ALA A 11 -33.32 -30.42 -18.87
N TRP A 12 -32.05 -30.38 -19.28
CA TRP A 12 -30.91 -30.85 -18.49
C TRP A 12 -30.34 -29.80 -17.53
N ARG A 13 -30.83 -28.54 -17.58
CA ARG A 13 -30.33 -27.44 -16.72
C ARG A 13 -30.93 -27.34 -15.31
N LEU A 14 -31.83 -28.24 -14.91
CA LEU A 14 -32.56 -28.13 -13.63
C LEU A 14 -32.30 -29.25 -12.62
N HIS A 15 -31.30 -30.12 -12.85
CA HIS A 15 -31.06 -31.29 -12.00
C HIS A 15 -29.61 -31.43 -11.50
N MET A 16 -28.91 -30.33 -11.28
CA MET A 16 -27.52 -30.35 -10.76
C MET A 16 -27.24 -29.29 -9.68
N MET A 17 -28.25 -28.76 -8.99
CA MET A 17 -28.03 -27.95 -7.78
C MET A 17 -29.18 -28.09 -6.77
N LYS A 18 -29.47 -29.34 -6.38
CA LYS A 18 -30.34 -29.61 -5.23
C LYS A 18 -29.91 -30.95 -4.65
N LYS A 19 -29.29 -30.93 -3.47
CA LYS A 19 -28.49 -32.00 -2.82
C LYS A 19 -27.04 -31.92 -3.34
N MET A 20 -26.04 -31.44 -2.62
CA MET A 20 -25.65 -31.78 -1.26
C MET A 20 -24.94 -30.58 -0.61
N VAL A 21 -25.51 -30.07 0.48
CA VAL A 21 -24.70 -29.47 1.54
C VAL A 21 -24.18 -30.66 2.37
N ILE A 22 -22.89 -30.64 2.74
CA ILE A 22 -22.26 -31.20 3.96
C ILE A 22 -20.84 -31.73 3.64
N VAL A 23 -19.87 -30.92 4.05
CA VAL A 23 -18.60 -31.23 4.74
C VAL A 23 -17.53 -32.05 4.00
N ALA A 24 -16.44 -31.34 3.68
CA ALA A 24 -15.07 -31.83 3.86
C ALA A 24 -14.25 -30.72 4.56
N LEU A 25 -14.57 -30.46 5.82
CA LEU A 25 -13.60 -29.89 6.76
C LEU A 25 -12.59 -30.99 7.08
N LEU A 26 -11.32 -30.61 7.30
CA LEU A 26 -10.18 -31.43 7.72
C LEU A 26 -9.15 -31.76 6.62
N ALA A 27 -8.46 -30.73 6.10
CA ALA A 27 -7.04 -30.82 5.73
C ALA A 27 -6.36 -29.43 5.64
N SER A 28 -6.63 -28.52 6.60
CA SER A 28 -6.00 -27.18 6.58
C SER A 28 -5.75 -26.65 7.99
N GLY A 29 -5.03 -27.40 8.81
CA GLY A 29 -4.23 -26.82 9.90
C GLY A 29 -2.80 -26.76 9.35
N LEU A 30 -2.30 -25.61 8.90
CA LEU A 30 -1.32 -24.82 9.65
C LEU A 30 -1.17 -23.38 9.09
N VAL A 31 -2.12 -22.87 8.29
CA VAL A 31 -1.95 -21.53 7.66
C VAL A 31 -2.35 -20.38 8.60
N ALA A 32 -3.04 -20.67 9.71
CA ALA A 32 -3.47 -19.65 10.67
C ALA A 32 -2.33 -18.96 11.42
N CYS A 33 -1.13 -19.58 11.52
CA CYS A 33 0.02 -18.97 12.20
C CYS A 33 0.87 -18.09 11.26
N ALA A 34 0.85 -18.34 9.94
CA ALA A 34 1.67 -17.60 8.99
C ALA A 34 1.03 -16.27 8.55
N HIS A 35 -0.31 -16.21 8.49
CA HIS A 35 -1.01 -14.97 8.10
C HIS A 35 -0.92 -13.88 9.18
N ASP A 36 -1.01 -14.26 10.45
CA ASP A 36 -0.89 -13.34 11.58
C ASP A 36 0.54 -12.77 11.69
N GLN A 37 1.55 -13.61 11.47
CA GLN A 37 2.95 -13.18 11.43
C GLN A 37 3.22 -12.20 10.29
N ALA A 38 2.74 -12.50 9.08
CA ALA A 38 2.88 -11.59 7.93
C ALA A 38 2.20 -10.24 8.20
N GLN A 39 0.95 -10.24 8.67
CA GLN A 39 0.22 -8.99 8.97
C GLN A 39 0.89 -8.17 10.10
N LYS A 40 1.55 -8.84 11.05
CA LYS A 40 2.28 -8.20 12.13
C LYS A 40 3.60 -7.61 11.66
N GLU A 41 4.37 -8.30 10.82
CA GLU A 41 5.60 -7.75 10.22
C GLU A 41 5.29 -6.60 9.25
N ASP A 42 4.22 -6.72 8.46
CA ASP A 42 3.67 -5.68 7.59
C ASP A 42 3.44 -4.36 8.32
N SER A 43 2.79 -4.44 9.48
CA SER A 43 2.48 -3.27 10.31
C SER A 43 3.74 -2.66 10.92
N ARG A 44 4.71 -3.50 11.31
CA ARG A 44 5.99 -3.05 11.90
C ARG A 44 6.89 -2.35 10.88
N LEU A 45 6.93 -2.80 9.63
CA LEU A 45 7.72 -2.13 8.59
C LEU A 45 7.16 -0.74 8.24
N LYS A 46 5.83 -0.61 8.16
CA LYS A 46 5.19 0.70 8.00
C LYS A 46 5.47 1.62 9.18
N GLU A 47 5.33 1.12 10.40
CA GLU A 47 5.62 1.87 11.63
C GLU A 47 7.11 2.28 11.71
N ALA A 48 8.03 1.40 11.33
CA ALA A 48 9.45 1.71 11.26
C ALA A 48 9.74 2.83 10.25
N TYR A 49 9.08 2.80 9.08
CA TYR A 49 9.16 3.89 8.12
C TYR A 49 8.60 5.19 8.70
N SER A 50 7.40 5.16 9.28
CA SER A 50 6.75 6.34 9.86
C SER A 50 7.59 6.96 10.98
N ALA A 51 8.17 6.14 11.87
CA ALA A 51 9.09 6.58 12.91
C ALA A 51 10.36 7.20 12.30
N CYS A 52 10.94 6.56 11.28
CA CYS A 52 12.11 7.10 10.58
C CYS A 52 11.80 8.48 9.98
N ILE A 53 10.76 8.56 9.14
CA ILE A 53 10.47 9.77 8.38
C ILE A 53 10.08 10.92 9.27
N ASN A 54 9.42 10.70 10.42
CA ASN A 54 9.08 11.77 11.36
C ASN A 54 10.30 12.43 12.03
N THR A 55 11.50 11.84 11.93
CA THR A 55 12.75 12.35 12.53
C THR A 55 13.75 12.91 11.52
N ALA A 56 13.38 12.86 10.22
CA ALA A 56 14.25 13.16 9.10
C ALA A 56 14.18 14.62 8.60
N GLU A 57 13.56 15.52 9.38
CA GLU A 57 13.32 16.91 8.96
C GLU A 57 14.62 17.60 8.54
N GLY A 58 14.63 18.17 7.34
CA GLY A 58 15.75 18.94 6.81
C GLY A 58 17.05 18.16 6.59
N SER A 59 17.06 16.83 6.77
CA SER A 59 18.26 16.00 6.68
C SER A 59 18.18 15.05 5.48
N PRO A 60 18.90 15.35 4.37
CA PRO A 60 18.97 14.47 3.22
C PRO A 60 19.46 13.06 3.56
N GLU A 61 20.41 12.95 4.49
CA GLU A 61 20.99 11.66 4.93
C GLU A 61 19.96 10.80 5.67
N LYS A 62 19.21 11.39 6.61
CA LYS A 62 18.14 10.65 7.30
C LYS A 62 17.02 10.26 6.35
N ILE A 63 16.71 11.11 5.37
CA ILE A 63 15.71 10.79 4.34
C ILE A 63 16.14 9.61 3.48
N GLU A 64 17.40 9.59 3.04
CA GLU A 64 17.96 8.47 2.29
C GLU A 64 17.91 7.17 3.11
N ALA A 65 18.16 7.23 4.41
CA ALA A 65 17.98 6.08 5.29
C ALA A 65 16.51 5.60 5.33
N CYS A 66 15.52 6.50 5.45
CA CYS A 66 14.11 6.12 5.42
C CYS A 66 13.65 5.57 4.06
N GLN A 67 14.27 6.06 2.98
CA GLN A 67 14.07 5.56 1.62
C GLN A 67 14.43 4.07 1.49
N SER A 68 15.44 3.60 2.23
CA SER A 68 15.80 2.18 2.25
C SER A 68 14.68 1.30 2.83
N VAL A 69 13.94 1.80 3.84
CA VAL A 69 12.78 1.10 4.42
C VAL A 69 11.62 1.05 3.42
N LEU A 70 11.37 2.15 2.69
CA LEU A 70 10.39 2.16 1.58
C LEU A 70 10.74 1.16 0.49
N ASN A 71 12.02 1.01 0.16
CA ASN A 71 12.47 0.03 -0.85
C ASN A 71 12.22 -1.42 -0.40
N VAL A 72 12.24 -1.71 0.90
CA VAL A 72 11.84 -3.01 1.44
C VAL A 72 10.33 -3.18 1.34
N LEU A 73 9.55 -2.19 1.82
CA LEU A 73 8.08 -2.20 1.73
C LEU A 73 7.59 -2.39 0.30
N LYS A 74 8.24 -1.76 -0.68
CA LYS A 74 7.85 -1.87 -2.10
C LYS A 74 7.98 -3.28 -2.68
N LYS A 75 8.84 -4.15 -2.11
CA LYS A 75 9.00 -5.54 -2.57
C LYS A 75 7.77 -6.39 -2.26
N GLU A 76 6.97 -5.99 -1.28
CA GLU A 76 5.77 -6.69 -0.88
C GLU A 76 4.55 -6.05 -1.54
N LYS A 77 3.81 -6.86 -2.31
CA LYS A 77 2.62 -6.40 -3.04
C LYS A 77 1.57 -5.78 -2.10
N ALA A 78 1.51 -6.22 -0.84
CA ALA A 78 0.62 -5.67 0.18
C ALA A 78 0.91 -4.19 0.52
N HIS A 79 2.14 -3.72 0.30
CA HIS A 79 2.58 -2.36 0.66
C HIS A 79 3.02 -1.52 -0.53
N GLU A 80 2.97 -2.06 -1.75
CA GLU A 80 3.42 -1.38 -2.96
C GLU A 80 2.78 0.00 -3.14
N GLN A 81 1.46 0.12 -2.90
CA GLN A 81 0.75 1.40 -3.01
C GLN A 81 1.24 2.42 -1.97
N PHE A 82 1.37 2.00 -0.71
CA PHE A 82 1.90 2.84 0.36
C PHE A 82 3.33 3.28 0.04
N ALA A 83 4.21 2.33 -0.28
CA ALA A 83 5.61 2.58 -0.55
C ALA A 83 5.80 3.51 -1.77
N THR A 84 4.99 3.35 -2.81
CA THR A 84 5.03 4.22 -3.99
C THR A 84 4.59 5.64 -3.65
N GLN A 85 3.51 5.80 -2.88
CA GLN A 85 2.99 7.12 -2.52
C GLN A 85 3.95 7.88 -1.58
N GLU A 86 4.52 7.20 -0.59
CA GLU A 86 5.52 7.78 0.31
C GLU A 86 6.83 8.08 -0.43
N ASN A 87 7.26 7.22 -1.36
CA ASN A 87 8.46 7.47 -2.17
C ASN A 87 8.35 8.77 -2.97
N VAL A 88 7.20 9.04 -3.60
CA VAL A 88 6.99 10.30 -4.33
C VAL A 88 7.11 11.50 -3.40
N ARG A 89 6.43 11.47 -2.26
CA ARG A 89 6.46 12.57 -1.29
C ARG A 89 7.86 12.82 -0.71
N VAL A 90 8.59 11.76 -0.39
CA VAL A 90 9.97 11.86 0.11
C VAL A 90 10.91 12.43 -0.95
N MET A 91 10.79 11.99 -2.21
CA MET A 91 11.59 12.52 -3.31
C MET A 91 11.32 14.02 -3.55
N ASP A 92 10.05 14.46 -3.47
CA ASP A 92 9.70 15.87 -3.57
C ASP A 92 10.34 16.70 -2.44
N TYR A 93 10.33 16.18 -1.22
CA TYR A 93 10.97 16.86 -0.09
C TYR A 93 12.50 16.89 -0.22
N GLN A 94 13.12 15.81 -0.69
CA GLN A 94 14.56 15.77 -0.94
C GLN A 94 14.97 16.80 -2.00
N ALA A 95 14.24 16.89 -3.12
CA ALA A 95 14.45 17.92 -4.13
C ALA A 95 14.28 19.33 -3.55
N CYS A 96 13.30 19.52 -2.68
CA CYS A 96 13.09 20.80 -2.01
C CYS A 96 14.26 21.19 -1.10
N ILE A 97 14.78 20.26 -0.28
CA ILE A 97 15.95 20.52 0.57
C ILE A 97 17.18 20.87 -0.27
N GLN A 98 17.37 20.23 -1.44
CA GLN A 98 18.48 20.61 -2.32
C GLN A 98 18.27 22.01 -2.92
N ALA A 99 17.05 22.36 -3.33
CA ALA A 99 16.73 23.69 -3.85
C ALA A 99 16.97 24.81 -2.82
N ARG A 100 16.80 24.54 -1.52
CA ARG A 100 17.18 25.47 -0.44
C ARG A 100 18.67 25.79 -0.48
N LYS A 101 19.53 24.79 -0.70
CA LYS A 101 20.99 25.01 -0.76
C LYS A 101 21.43 25.94 -1.90
N THR A 102 20.60 26.13 -2.92
CA THR A 102 20.96 26.83 -4.16
C THR A 102 20.13 28.10 -4.43
N GLY A 103 19.19 28.48 -3.55
CA GLY A 103 18.14 29.47 -3.87
C GLY A 103 17.87 30.52 -2.79
N ASN A 104 16.87 31.38 -3.06
CA ASN A 104 16.39 32.41 -2.14
C ASN A 104 15.56 31.75 -1.01
N ASP A 105 16.18 31.57 0.14
CA ASP A 105 15.81 30.60 1.18
C ASP A 105 14.36 30.70 1.69
N GLN A 106 13.77 31.90 1.76
CA GLN A 106 12.52 32.08 2.51
C GLN A 106 11.29 31.47 1.83
N GLU A 107 11.15 31.62 0.51
CA GLU A 107 10.00 31.06 -0.21
C GLU A 107 10.15 29.55 -0.43
N VAL A 108 11.39 29.11 -0.67
CA VAL A 108 11.72 27.68 -0.80
C VAL A 108 11.49 26.97 0.54
N ALA A 109 11.89 27.58 1.67
CA ALA A 109 11.64 27.03 3.01
C ALA A 109 10.15 26.78 3.25
N LYS A 110 9.28 27.77 2.98
CA LYS A 110 7.82 27.61 3.14
C LYS A 110 7.25 26.44 2.33
N ARG A 111 7.75 26.24 1.10
CA ARG A 111 7.34 25.08 0.28
C ARG A 111 7.82 23.76 0.88
N CYS A 112 9.07 23.70 1.33
CA CYS A 112 9.62 22.50 1.94
C CYS A 112 8.87 22.15 3.24
N ASP A 113 8.53 23.14 4.06
CA ASP A 113 7.75 22.95 5.29
C ASP A 113 6.35 22.42 4.98
N LYS A 114 5.73 22.85 3.89
CA LYS A 114 4.43 22.30 3.45
C LYS A 114 4.55 20.82 3.09
N ILE A 115 5.51 20.46 2.24
CA ILE A 115 5.75 19.06 1.83
C ILE A 115 6.06 18.20 3.06
N TRP A 116 6.90 18.71 3.97
CA TRP A 116 7.22 18.04 5.23
C TRP A 116 5.98 17.77 6.09
N ASN A 117 5.12 18.77 6.26
CA ASN A 117 3.89 18.61 7.03
C ASN A 117 2.93 17.59 6.39
N GLU A 118 2.85 17.55 5.07
CA GLU A 118 2.07 16.52 4.34
C GLU A 118 2.64 15.12 4.61
N ILE A 119 3.96 14.94 4.57
CA ILE A 119 4.60 13.66 4.91
C ILE A 119 4.27 13.25 6.35
N ARG A 120 4.52 14.14 7.33
CA ARG A 120 4.27 13.82 8.74
C ARG A 120 2.81 13.52 9.04
N ASN A 121 1.89 14.31 8.48
CA ASN A 121 0.45 14.13 8.75
C ASN A 121 -0.08 12.79 8.27
N ASN A 122 0.55 12.19 7.26
CA ASN A 122 0.21 10.87 6.75
C ASN A 122 0.94 9.71 7.47
N ASN A 123 1.90 10.04 8.33
CA ASN A 123 2.75 9.08 9.05
C ASN A 123 2.66 9.28 10.58
N LYS A 124 1.50 9.71 11.10
CA LYS A 124 1.26 9.88 12.54
C LYS A 124 0.97 8.57 13.25
#